data_AF-A0A9Q4KTM2-F1
#
_entry.id   AF-A0A9Q4KTM2-F1
#
_cell.length_a   1.000
_cell.length_b   1.000
_cell.length_c   1.000
_cell.angle_alpha   90.00
_cell.angle_beta   90.00
_cell.angle_gamma   90.00
#
_symmetry.space_group_name_H-M   'P 1'
#
loop_
_entity.id
_entity.type
_entity.pdbx_description
1 polymer ?
#
loop_
_entity_poly.entity_id
_entity_poly.type
_entity_poly.pdbx_seq_one_letter_code
_entity_poly.pdbx_strand_id
1 'polypeptide(L)'
;MAGTRGHFEKGVWVEEPIPGAEEEKTEPEVDIEEIISTARKSVSSAVNNVTSLGKTLFGTKKGREHVEKEAKKAGEKMEKAINEALDDARKKMKKNE
;
A
#
# COMPACT_ATOMS: atom_id res chain seq x y z
N MET A 1 -20.72 -20.67 -25.41
CA MET A 1 -22.00 -19.98 -25.20
C MET A 1 -22.50 -20.39 -23.82
N ALA A 2 -22.42 -19.50 -22.83
CA ALA A 2 -22.98 -19.77 -21.51
C ALA A 2 -24.50 -19.65 -21.62
N GLY A 3 -25.23 -20.76 -21.42
CA GLY A 3 -26.68 -20.76 -21.42
C GLY A 3 -27.18 -20.18 -20.09
N THR A 4 -28.09 -19.21 -20.13
CA THR A 4 -28.80 -18.75 -18.94
C THR A 4 -29.71 -19.87 -18.44
N ARG A 5 -29.54 -20.27 -17.17
CA ARG A 5 -30.47 -21.19 -16.50
C ARG A 5 -31.57 -20.35 -15.84
N GLY A 6 -32.81 -20.74 -16.06
CA GLY A 6 -33.98 -20.08 -15.49
C GLY A 6 -35.20 -20.97 -15.59
N HIS A 7 -36.27 -20.58 -14.91
CA HIS A 7 -37.55 -21.27 -14.98
C HIS A 7 -38.69 -20.25 -15.17
N PHE A 8 -39.83 -20.71 -15.68
CA PHE A 8 -41.02 -19.88 -15.81
C PHE A 8 -41.81 -19.91 -14.50
N GLU A 9 -41.98 -18.76 -13.88
CA GLU A 9 -42.89 -18.58 -12.74
C GLU A 9 -44.03 -17.63 -13.15
N LYS A 10 -45.27 -18.12 -13.11
CA LYS A 10 -46.49 -17.36 -13.44
C LYS A 10 -46.42 -16.62 -14.80
N GLY A 11 -45.80 -17.25 -15.80
CA GLY A 11 -45.69 -16.72 -17.15
C GLY A 11 -44.55 -15.71 -17.37
N VAL A 12 -43.69 -15.50 -16.37
CA VAL A 12 -42.48 -14.67 -16.48
C VAL A 12 -41.24 -15.56 -16.37
N TRP A 13 -40.27 -15.35 -17.24
CA TRP A 13 -38.98 -16.03 -17.17
C TRP A 13 -38.16 -15.45 -16.01
N VAL A 14 -37.83 -16.28 -15.03
CA VAL A 14 -37.00 -15.92 -13.87
C VAL A 14 -35.65 -16.59 -14.05
N GLU A 15 -34.58 -15.79 -14.16
CA GLU A 15 -33.21 -16.32 -14.25
C GLU A 15 -32.74 -16.76 -12.87
N GLU A 16 -32.25 -18.01 -12.77
CA GLU A 16 -31.65 -18.52 -11.54
C GLU A 16 -30.14 -18.29 -11.58
N PRO A 17 -29.55 -17.72 -10.51
CA PRO A 17 -28.11 -17.59 -10.42
C PRO A 17 -27.47 -18.98 -10.42
N ILE A 18 -26.54 -19.20 -11.35
CA ILE A 18 -25.80 -20.47 -11.45
C ILE A 18 -24.95 -20.61 -10.18
N PRO A 19 -25.11 -21.67 -9.36
CA PRO A 19 -24.26 -21.87 -8.20
C PRO A 19 -22.83 -22.14 -8.67
N GLY A 20 -21.92 -21.21 -8.40
CA GLY A 20 -20.54 -21.23 -8.90
C GLY A 20 -20.24 -20.24 -10.03
N ALA A 21 -21.17 -19.36 -10.40
CA ALA A 21 -20.78 -18.09 -11.03
C ALA A 21 -20.02 -17.29 -9.96
N GLU A 22 -18.69 -17.39 -9.99
CA GLU A 22 -17.83 -16.49 -9.24
C GLU A 22 -18.31 -15.07 -9.56
N GLU A 23 -18.79 -14.37 -8.54
CA GLU A 23 -18.83 -12.91 -8.60
C GLU A 23 -17.44 -12.51 -9.12
N GLU A 24 -17.37 -11.92 -10.31
CA GLU A 24 -16.17 -11.23 -10.75
C GLU A 24 -15.88 -10.23 -9.62
N LYS A 25 -14.98 -10.61 -8.72
CA LYS A 25 -14.38 -9.71 -7.75
C LYS A 25 -13.69 -8.67 -8.62
N THR A 26 -14.38 -7.58 -8.87
CA THR A 26 -13.76 -6.33 -9.26
C THR A 26 -12.64 -6.12 -8.25
N GLU A 27 -11.41 -6.28 -8.71
CA GLU A 27 -10.24 -5.97 -7.89
C GLU A 27 -10.43 -4.53 -7.40
N PRO A 28 -10.30 -4.28 -6.08
CA PRO A 28 -10.52 -2.94 -5.56
C PRO A 28 -9.57 -1.99 -6.29
N GLU A 29 -10.08 -0.85 -6.75
CA GLU A 29 -9.24 0.20 -7.31
C GLU A 29 -8.16 0.56 -6.30
N VAL A 30 -6.90 0.26 -6.66
CA VAL A 30 -5.77 0.47 -5.77
C VAL A 30 -5.39 1.95 -5.84
N ASP A 31 -5.66 2.69 -4.76
CA ASP A 31 -5.18 4.07 -4.63
C ASP A 31 -3.67 4.07 -4.34
N ILE A 32 -2.89 4.23 -5.40
CA ILE A 32 -1.42 4.26 -5.35
C ILE A 32 -0.93 5.43 -4.48
N GLU A 33 -1.62 6.58 -4.49
CA GLU A 33 -1.21 7.76 -3.73
C GLU A 33 -1.43 7.53 -2.23
N GLU A 34 -2.53 6.88 -1.86
CA GLU A 34 -2.79 6.47 -0.48
C GLU A 34 -1.70 5.53 0.03
N ILE A 35 -1.34 4.50 -0.74
CA ILE A 35 -0.30 3.53 -0.38
C ILE A 35 1.05 4.22 -0.18
N ILE A 36 1.42 5.13 -1.08
CA ILE A 36 2.67 5.90 -0.96
C ILE A 36 2.67 6.74 0.32
N SER A 37 1.58 7.45 0.58
CA SER A 37 1.46 8.30 1.76
C SER A 37 1.56 7.47 3.05
N THR A 38 0.97 6.27 3.05
CA THR A 38 0.98 5.33 4.18
C THR A 38 2.38 4.76 4.40
N ALA A 39 3.09 4.38 3.34
CA ALA A 39 4.47 3.92 3.42
C ALA A 39 5.39 5.00 4.02
N ARG A 40 5.28 6.25 3.55
CA ARG A 40 6.05 7.39 4.07
C ARG A 40 5.75 7.67 5.55
N LYS A 41 4.47 7.68 5.95
CA LYS A 41 4.06 7.83 7.36
C LYS A 41 4.64 6.74 8.25
N SER A 42 4.69 5.51 7.75
CA SER A 42 5.25 4.36 8.47
C SER A 42 6.75 4.52 8.71
N VAL A 43 7.50 4.94 7.68
CA VAL A 43 8.95 5.23 7.81
C VAL A 43 9.19 6.35 8.82
N SER A 44 8.46 7.46 8.71
CA SER A 44 8.59 8.59 9.65
C SER A 44 8.31 8.14 11.10
N SER A 45 7.27 7.34 11.30
CA SER A 45 6.93 6.78 12.62
C SER A 45 8.03 5.87 13.17
N ALA A 46 8.62 5.02 12.34
CA ALA A 46 9.72 4.15 12.74
C ALA A 46 10.95 4.94 13.19
N VAL A 47 11.32 5.99 12.45
CA VAL A 47 12.44 6.89 12.80
C VAL A 47 12.17 7.58 14.15
N ASN A 48 10.95 8.04 14.38
CA ASN A 48 10.55 8.67 15.64
C ASN A 48 10.63 7.69 16.81
N ASN A 49 10.21 6.44 16.61
CA ASN A 49 10.30 5.38 17.62
C ASN A 49 11.75 5.09 18.01
N VAL A 50 12.65 4.97 17.04
CA VAL A 50 14.09 4.76 17.30
C VAL A 50 14.69 5.96 18.04
N THR A 51 14.30 7.18 17.66
CA THR A 51 14.77 8.39 18.34
C THR A 51 14.28 8.45 19.80
N SER A 52 13.02 8.08 20.05
CA SER A 52 12.46 7.98 21.41
C SER A 52 13.16 6.91 22.25
N LEU A 53 13.42 5.74 21.65
CA LEU A 53 14.21 4.68 22.28
C LEU A 53 15.62 5.17 22.61
N GLY A 54 16.26 5.89 21.67
CA GLY A 54 17.56 6.50 21.87
C GLY A 54 17.59 7.48 23.04
N LYS A 55 16.56 8.31 23.18
CA LYS A 55 16.41 9.23 24.33
C LYS A 55 16.29 8.50 25.67
N THR A 56 15.68 7.30 25.65
CA THR A 56 15.46 6.47 26.84
C THR A 56 16.71 5.67 27.23
N LEU A 57 17.39 5.05 26.25
CA LEU A 57 18.53 4.16 26.49
C LEU A 57 19.85 4.92 26.70
N PHE A 58 20.06 6.05 26.01
CA PHE A 58 21.33 6.76 26.07
C PHE A 58 21.29 7.91 27.08
N GLY A 59 22.00 7.72 28.20
CA GLY A 59 22.09 8.71 29.28
C GLY A 59 22.86 9.99 28.90
N THR A 60 23.76 9.92 27.92
CA THR A 60 24.57 11.08 27.50
C THR A 60 23.94 11.84 26.34
N LYS A 61 24.12 13.17 26.31
CA LYS A 61 23.65 14.03 25.22
C LYS A 61 24.21 13.58 23.87
N LYS A 62 25.52 13.30 23.81
CA LYS A 62 26.22 12.82 22.62
C LYS A 62 25.68 11.49 22.09
N GLY A 63 25.32 10.55 22.99
CA GLY A 63 24.72 9.29 22.60
C GLY A 63 23.33 9.46 21.96
N ARG A 64 22.49 10.33 22.55
CA ARG A 64 21.17 10.66 22.00
C ARG A 64 21.27 11.31 20.62
N GLU A 65 22.14 12.31 20.48
CA GLU A 65 22.38 13.01 19.21
C GLU A 65 22.88 12.05 18.11
N HIS A 66 23.73 11.08 18.46
CA HIS A 66 24.22 10.09 17.52
C HIS A 66 23.09 9.19 16.99
N VAL A 67 22.25 8.66 17.87
CA VAL A 67 21.10 7.81 17.47
C VAL A 67 20.10 8.58 16.64
N GLU A 68 19.76 9.81 17.05
CA GLU A 68 18.84 10.67 16.30
C GLU A 68 19.36 10.94 14.88
N LYS A 69 20.66 11.24 14.75
CA LYS A 69 21.31 11.46 13.45
C LYS A 69 21.27 10.22 12.56
N GLU A 70 21.62 9.05 13.08
CA GLU A 70 21.63 7.82 12.30
C GLU A 70 20.21 7.36 11.92
N ALA A 71 19.25 7.49 12.84
CA ALA A 71 17.84 7.20 12.58
C ALA A 71 17.29 8.10 11.46
N LYS A 72 17.55 9.41 11.54
CA LYS A 72 17.12 10.37 10.51
C LYS A 72 17.74 10.05 9.15
N LYS A 73 19.06 9.77 9.11
CA LYS A 73 19.77 9.40 7.88
C LYS A 73 19.22 8.12 7.25
N ALA A 74 18.85 7.13 8.07
CA ALA A 74 18.20 5.91 7.58
C ALA A 74 16.80 6.21 7.01
N GLY A 75 16.02 7.05 7.69
CA GLY A 75 14.72 7.54 7.20
C GLY A 75 14.81 8.24 5.85
N GLU A 76 15.73 9.20 5.70
CA GLU A 76 15.96 9.93 4.44
C GLU A 76 16.34 8.99 3.29
N LYS A 77 17.16 7.96 3.56
CA LYS A 77 17.49 6.95 2.54
C LYS A 77 16.28 6.12 2.11
N MET A 78 15.42 5.72 3.05
CA MET A 78 14.18 5.00 2.72
C MET A 78 13.22 5.87 1.92
N GLU A 79 13.01 7.13 2.33
CA GLU A 79 12.16 8.06 1.58
C GLU A 79 12.66 8.25 0.14
N LYS A 80 13.99 8.37 -0.03
CA LYS A 80 14.60 8.46 -1.35
C LYS A 80 14.34 7.19 -2.18
N ALA A 81 14.54 6.01 -1.60
CA ALA A 81 14.29 4.74 -2.29
C ALA A 81 12.82 4.58 -2.72
N ILE A 82 11.87 5.02 -1.88
CA ILE A 82 10.45 5.06 -2.24
C ILE A 82 10.23 5.97 -3.45
N ASN A 83 10.80 7.19 -3.44
CA ASN A 83 10.64 8.12 -4.56
C ASN A 83 11.27 7.60 -5.86
N GLU A 84 12.46 7.01 -5.79
CA GLU A 84 13.13 6.41 -6.94
C GLU A 84 12.30 5.26 -7.54
N ALA A 85 11.75 4.39 -6.69
CA ALA A 85 10.86 3.31 -7.14
C ALA A 85 9.60 3.85 -7.83
N LEU A 86 9.04 4.95 -7.33
CA LEU A 86 7.87 5.60 -7.91
C LEU A 86 8.16 6.24 -9.26
N ASP A 87 9.29 6.92 -9.39
CA ASP A 87 9.70 7.52 -10.66
C ASP A 87 9.95 6.43 -11.71
N ASP A 88 10.56 5.31 -11.33
CA ASP A 88 10.77 4.18 -12.24
C ASP A 88 9.47 3.50 -12.66
N ALA A 89 8.51 3.37 -11.75
CA ALA A 89 7.17 2.88 -12.08
C ALA A 89 6.46 3.82 -13.08
N ARG A 90 6.48 5.13 -12.82
CA ARG A 90 5.91 6.15 -13.72
C ARG A 90 6.54 6.14 -15.11
N LYS A 91 7.86 5.99 -15.19
CA LYS A 91 8.58 5.89 -16.49
C LYS A 91 8.18 4.65 -17.26
N LYS A 92 8.04 3.49 -16.59
CA LYS A 92 7.65 2.24 -17.24
C LYS A 92 6.22 2.30 -17.79
N MET A 93 5.30 2.93 -17.06
CA MET A 93 3.92 3.13 -17.54
C MET A 93 3.89 4.01 -18.80
N LYS A 94 4.61 5.14 -18.83
CA LYS A 94 4.69 6.03 -20.00
C LYS A 94 5.34 5.43 -21.25
N LYS A 95 6.08 4.32 -21.12
CA LYS A 95 6.79 3.67 -22.23
C LYS A 95 5.97 2.55 -22.88
N ASN A 96 4.86 2.16 -22.25
CA ASN A 96 3.93 1.14 -22.72
C ASN A 96 2.61 1.74 -23.26
N GLU A 97 2.45 3.07 -23.25
CA GLU A 97 1.51 3.84 -24.09
C GLU A 97 2.17 4.21 -25.42
#